data_AF-A0A2N2YWM9-F1
#
_entry.id   AF-A0A2N2YWM9-F1
#
_cell.length_a   1.000
_cell.length_b   1.000
_cell.length_c   1.000
_cell.angle_alpha   90.00
_cell.angle_beta   90.00
_cell.angle_gamma   90.00
#
_symmetry.space_group_name_H-M   'P 1'
#
loop_
_entity.id
_entity.type
_entity.pdbx_description
1 polymer ?
#
loop_
_entity_poly.entity_id
_entity_poly.type
_entity_poly.pdbx_seq_one_letter_code
_entity_poly.pdbx_strand_id
1 'polypeptide(L)'
;MNKKLFLFPIVLLGILAIVTWGCEKEEEDDYCQAFDITPIAPQCEIPTVCCPLDGSDCYYVNPDGADYYCDASSATENDPDGCDAAMNTYIDEQCETAKMTLADRDKIKVELSKFTRKLMLEVREKSVCQ
;
A
#
# COMPACT_ATOMS: atom_id res chain seq x y z
N MET A 1 -53.28 -19.09 -18.90
CA MET A 1 -52.05 -19.61 -19.57
C MET A 1 -51.68 -18.65 -20.68
N ASN A 2 -50.46 -18.13 -20.91
CA ASN A 2 -49.17 -18.10 -20.23
C ASN A 2 -48.46 -16.85 -20.77
N LYS A 3 -47.87 -16.03 -19.90
CA LYS A 3 -47.10 -14.83 -20.27
C LYS A 3 -45.78 -15.27 -20.91
N LYS A 4 -45.48 -14.82 -22.14
CA LYS A 4 -44.17 -15.02 -22.77
C LYS A 4 -43.34 -13.74 -22.63
N LEU A 5 -42.73 -13.56 -21.46
CA LEU A 5 -41.55 -12.71 -21.29
C LEU A 5 -40.36 -13.55 -21.73
N PHE A 6 -39.94 -13.38 -22.99
CA PHE A 6 -38.79 -14.12 -23.51
C PHE A 6 -38.03 -13.18 -24.43
N LEU A 7 -37.04 -12.46 -23.87
CA LEU A 7 -35.91 -11.82 -24.59
C LEU A 7 -35.09 -10.94 -23.63
N PHE A 8 -34.65 -11.45 -22.48
CA PHE A 8 -33.66 -10.73 -21.65
C PHE A 8 -32.74 -11.69 -20.89
N PRO A 9 -31.79 -12.34 -21.58
CA PRO A 9 -30.52 -12.62 -20.88
C PRO A 9 -29.25 -12.28 -21.68
N ILE A 10 -29.33 -11.88 -22.95
CA ILE A 10 -28.11 -11.79 -23.80
C ILE A 10 -27.42 -10.42 -23.72
N VAL A 11 -28.14 -9.34 -23.36
CA VAL A 11 -27.57 -7.99 -23.31
C VAL A 11 -26.70 -7.75 -22.05
N LEU A 12 -26.89 -8.55 -20.99
CA LEU A 12 -26.12 -8.40 -19.74
C LEU A 12 -24.74 -9.07 -19.77
N LEU A 13 -24.45 -9.94 -20.75
CA LEU A 13 -23.15 -10.62 -20.87
C LEU A 13 -22.08 -9.79 -21.59
N GLY A 14 -22.47 -8.74 -22.33
CA GLY A 14 -21.52 -7.95 -23.12
C GLY A 14 -20.72 -6.91 -22.34
N ILE A 15 -21.19 -6.51 -21.14
CA ILE A 15 -20.55 -5.44 -20.36
C ILE A 15 -19.42 -5.98 -19.47
N LEU A 16 -19.42 -7.29 -19.15
CA LEU A 16 -18.38 -7.91 -18.33
C LEU A 16 -17.08 -8.22 -19.09
N ALA A 17 -17.08 -8.21 -20.42
CA ALA A 17 -15.91 -8.56 -21.22
C ALA A 17 -14.93 -7.40 -21.47
N ILE A 18 -15.33 -6.15 -21.19
CA ILE A 18 -14.49 -4.95 -21.44
C ILE A 18 -13.62 -4.63 -20.21
N VAL A 19 -14.03 -5.06 -19.01
CA VAL A 19 -13.28 -4.81 -17.77
C VAL A 19 -12.01 -5.67 -17.69
N THR A 20 -11.97 -6.81 -18.40
CA THR A 20 -10.85 -7.77 -18.31
C THR A 20 -9.73 -7.55 -19.32
N TRP A 21 -9.89 -6.65 -20.30
CA TRP A 21 -8.88 -6.43 -21.37
C TRP A 21 -7.98 -5.21 -21.11
N GLY A 22 -8.29 -4.37 -20.12
CA GLY A 22 -7.43 -3.25 -19.72
C GLY A 22 -6.26 -3.62 -18.81
N CYS A 23 -6.13 -4.90 -18.46
CA CYS A 23 -5.25 -5.38 -17.41
C CYS A 23 -4.09 -6.15 -18.02
N GLU A 24 -3.11 -5.42 -18.56
CA GLU A 24 -1.81 -6.00 -18.88
C GLU A 24 -1.16 -6.50 -17.58
N LYS A 25 -1.00 -7.82 -17.48
CA LYS A 25 -0.26 -8.50 -16.43
C LYS A 25 1.24 -8.32 -16.70
N GLU A 26 1.85 -7.33 -16.05
CA GLU A 26 3.27 -7.41 -15.71
C GLU A 26 3.35 -7.93 -14.27
N GLU A 27 4.09 -9.02 -14.08
CA GLU A 27 4.30 -9.74 -12.81
C GLU A 27 5.18 -8.93 -11.85
N GLU A 28 4.73 -7.75 -11.44
CA GLU A 28 5.21 -7.14 -10.21
C GLU A 28 4.30 -7.63 -9.09
N ASP A 29 4.76 -8.62 -8.32
CA ASP A 29 4.02 -9.20 -7.18
C ASP A 29 3.69 -8.11 -6.13
N ASP A 30 4.55 -7.09 -6.04
CA ASP A 30 4.45 -5.98 -5.09
C ASP A 30 4.42 -4.62 -5.79
N TYR A 31 3.51 -3.75 -5.36
CA TYR A 31 3.44 -2.38 -5.84
C TYR A 31 4.28 -1.47 -4.95
N CYS A 32 5.41 -1.01 -5.47
CA CYS A 32 6.40 -0.23 -4.73
C CYS A 32 6.50 1.23 -5.20
N GLN A 33 6.56 2.18 -4.25
CA GLN A 33 6.89 3.57 -4.54
C GLN A 33 7.83 4.16 -3.49
N ALA A 34 8.81 4.94 -3.95
CA ALA A 34 9.68 5.70 -3.07
C ALA A 34 8.90 6.81 -2.35
N PHE A 35 9.11 6.95 -1.04
CA PHE A 35 8.54 8.03 -0.25
C PHE A 35 9.62 9.08 0.02
N ASP A 36 9.50 10.25 -0.62
CA ASP A 36 10.41 11.36 -0.39
C ASP A 36 10.22 11.96 1.01
N ILE A 37 10.96 11.40 1.97
CA ILE A 37 10.98 11.79 3.37
C ILE A 37 11.80 13.07 3.59
N THR A 38 12.62 13.49 2.63
CA THR A 38 13.59 14.58 2.79
C THR A 38 12.98 15.94 3.18
N PRO A 39 11.75 16.33 2.76
CA PRO A 39 11.14 17.59 3.19
C PRO A 39 10.71 17.58 4.67
N ILE A 40 10.62 16.40 5.28
CA ILE A 40 10.14 16.20 6.65
C ILE A 40 11.30 15.82 7.57
N ALA A 41 12.19 14.95 7.12
CA ALA A 41 13.34 14.48 7.85
C ALA A 41 14.52 14.26 6.90
N PRO A 42 15.30 15.31 6.58
CA PRO A 42 16.49 15.21 5.73
C PRO A 42 17.59 14.31 6.31
N GLN A 43 17.48 13.97 7.60
CA GLN A 43 18.37 13.07 8.32
C GLN A 43 18.00 11.58 8.18
N CYS A 44 17.00 11.25 7.38
CA CYS A 44 16.57 9.88 7.10
C CYS A 44 16.95 9.47 5.69
N GLU A 45 17.28 8.20 5.52
CA GLU A 45 17.31 7.58 4.21
C GLU A 45 15.89 7.45 3.64
N ILE A 46 15.78 7.51 2.31
CA ILE A 46 14.49 7.47 1.59
C ILE A 46 13.98 6.02 1.58
N PRO A 47 12.83 5.72 2.23
CA PRO A 47 12.24 4.40 2.14
C PRO A 47 11.55 4.20 0.79
N THR A 48 11.60 2.97 0.29
CA THR A 48 10.60 2.49 -0.66
C THR A 48 9.50 1.79 0.10
N VAL A 49 8.24 2.14 -0.16
CA VAL A 49 7.08 1.48 0.45
C VAL A 49 6.51 0.51 -0.58
N CYS A 50 6.39 -0.75 -0.20
CA CYS A 50 5.90 -1.82 -1.07
C CYS A 50 4.64 -2.42 -0.46
N CYS A 51 3.62 -2.63 -1.30
CA CYS A 51 2.37 -3.25 -0.91
C CYS A 51 2.03 -4.39 -1.88
N PRO A 52 2.02 -5.64 -1.39
CA PRO A 52 1.74 -6.82 -2.21
C PRO A 52 0.34 -6.80 -2.84
N LEU A 53 0.24 -7.23 -4.11
CA LEU A 53 -1.04 -7.31 -4.82
C LEU A 53 -1.96 -8.42 -4.31
N ASP A 54 -1.39 -9.43 -3.64
CA ASP A 54 -2.10 -10.58 -3.06
C ASP A 54 -2.81 -10.27 -1.74
N GLY A 55 -2.64 -9.06 -1.21
CA GLY A 55 -3.25 -8.60 0.04
C GLY A 55 -2.49 -8.98 1.30
N SER A 56 -1.25 -9.46 1.19
CA SER A 56 -0.32 -9.57 2.32
C SER A 56 0.16 -8.19 2.80
N ASP A 57 0.88 -8.17 3.92
CA ASP A 57 1.22 -6.92 4.63
C ASP A 57 2.21 -6.06 3.83
N CYS A 58 1.96 -4.75 3.79
CA CYS A 58 2.92 -3.80 3.22
C CYS A 58 4.21 -3.77 4.05
N TYR A 59 5.30 -3.32 3.42
CA TYR A 59 6.61 -3.23 4.05
C TYR A 59 7.41 -2.03 3.54
N TYR A 60 8.42 -1.64 4.31
CA TYR A 60 9.38 -0.60 3.93
C TYR A 60 10.70 -1.24 3.55
N VAL A 61 11.32 -0.77 2.48
CA VAL A 61 12.64 -1.20 2.01
C VAL A 61 13.60 -0.04 2.18
N ASN A 62 14.71 -0.26 2.88
CA ASN A 62 15.79 0.72 2.93
C ASN A 62 16.67 0.64 1.66
N PRO A 63 17.55 1.62 1.41
CA PRO A 63 18.46 1.60 0.26
C PRO A 63 19.41 0.39 0.19
N ASP A 64 19.69 -0.26 1.33
CA ASP A 64 20.51 -1.47 1.41
C ASP A 64 19.72 -2.77 1.11
N GLY A 65 18.40 -2.69 0.96
CA GLY A 65 17.53 -3.82 0.63
C GLY A 65 17.02 -4.61 1.84
N ALA A 66 17.03 -4.04 3.04
CA ALA A 66 16.40 -4.60 4.23
C ALA A 66 14.90 -4.23 4.28
N ASP A 67 14.08 -5.23 4.60
CA ASP A 67 12.62 -5.12 4.64
C ASP A 67 12.09 -4.98 6.07
N TYR A 68 11.14 -4.07 6.25
CA TYR A 68 10.48 -3.78 7.52
C TYR A 68 8.96 -3.94 7.33
N TYR A 69 8.43 -5.10 7.72
CA TYR A 69 7.03 -5.47 7.48
C TYR A 69 6.08 -4.85 8.50
N CYS A 70 5.01 -4.23 7.99
CA CYS A 70 3.81 -4.02 8.79
C CYS A 70 3.25 -5.38 9.24
N ASP A 71 2.48 -5.38 10.32
CA ASP A 71 1.84 -6.58 10.85
C ASP A 71 0.38 -6.29 11.12
N ALA A 72 -0.50 -6.64 10.20
CA ALA A 72 -1.94 -6.43 10.37
C ALA A 72 -2.51 -7.15 11.60
N SER A 73 -1.84 -8.19 12.12
CA SER A 73 -2.25 -8.86 13.36
C SER A 73 -1.99 -8.00 14.61
N SER A 74 -1.10 -7.01 14.49
CA SER A 74 -0.78 -6.01 15.51
C SER A 74 -1.57 -4.70 15.35
N ALA A 75 -2.55 -4.64 14.44
CA ALA A 75 -3.34 -3.44 14.18
C ALA A 75 -4.12 -2.95 15.41
N THR A 76 -4.19 -1.63 15.57
CA THR A 76 -4.92 -0.95 16.65
C THR A 76 -5.81 0.16 16.12
N GLU A 77 -6.62 0.79 16.98
CA GLU A 77 -7.46 1.94 16.58
C GLU A 77 -6.63 3.10 16.00
N ASN A 78 -5.41 3.30 16.50
CA ASN A 78 -4.52 4.38 16.06
C ASN A 78 -3.51 3.95 14.99
N ASP A 79 -3.42 2.65 14.73
CA ASP A 79 -2.56 2.04 13.71
C ASP A 79 -3.31 0.86 13.06
N PRO A 80 -4.35 1.12 12.25
CA PRO A 80 -5.20 0.10 11.67
C PRO A 80 -4.50 -0.80 10.65
N ASP A 81 -3.31 -0.42 10.20
CA ASP A 81 -2.51 -1.19 9.24
C ASP A 81 -1.35 -1.93 9.93
N GLY A 82 -1.18 -1.76 11.25
CA GLY A 82 -0.16 -2.48 12.03
C GLY A 82 1.28 -2.09 11.68
N CYS A 83 1.50 -0.89 11.15
CA CYS A 83 2.80 -0.45 10.64
C CYS A 83 3.67 0.24 11.70
N ASP A 84 3.18 0.52 12.91
CA ASP A 84 3.90 1.33 13.89
C ASP A 84 5.26 0.73 14.28
N ALA A 85 5.32 -0.59 14.44
CA ALA A 85 6.57 -1.29 14.78
C ALA A 85 7.60 -1.19 13.64
N ALA A 86 7.15 -1.40 12.39
CA ALA A 86 8.00 -1.29 11.21
C ALA A 86 8.53 0.13 11.01
N MET A 87 7.65 1.14 11.12
CA MET A 87 8.04 2.55 11.01
C MET A 87 9.03 2.95 12.10
N ASN A 88 8.82 2.51 13.34
CA ASN A 88 9.75 2.78 14.43
C ASN A 88 11.12 2.15 14.17
N THR A 89 11.16 0.89 13.75
CA THR A 89 12.40 0.17 13.46
C THR A 89 13.15 0.84 12.30
N TYR A 90 12.43 1.17 11.21
CA TYR A 90 13.00 1.91 10.09
C TYR A 90 13.61 3.25 10.55
N ILE A 91 12.88 4.04 11.33
CA ILE A 91 13.38 5.33 11.81
C ILE A 91 14.60 5.16 12.72
N ASP A 92 14.60 4.16 13.60
CA ASP A 92 15.68 3.95 14.55
C ASP A 92 16.98 3.46 13.87
N GLU A 93 16.86 2.74 12.75
CA GLU A 93 18.00 2.20 12.01
C GLU A 93 18.46 3.07 10.84
N GLN A 94 17.53 3.75 10.16
CA GLN A 94 17.76 4.42 8.87
C GLN A 94 17.68 5.96 8.96
N CYS A 95 17.55 6.50 10.18
CA CYS A 95 17.62 7.94 10.42
C CYS A 95 18.67 8.28 11.48
N GLU A 96 19.26 9.48 11.37
CA GLU A 96 20.07 10.04 12.45
C GLU A 96 19.17 10.55 13.60
N THR A 97 18.65 9.63 14.41
CA THR A 97 17.69 9.92 15.49
C THR A 97 18.19 10.95 16.51
N ALA A 98 19.50 11.07 16.72
CA ALA A 98 20.10 12.09 17.58
C ALA A 98 19.82 13.54 17.13
N LYS A 99 19.48 13.75 15.85
CA LYS A 99 19.13 15.06 15.28
C LYS A 99 17.61 15.24 15.11
N MET A 100 16.80 14.29 15.58
CA MET A 100 15.36 14.25 15.37
C MET A 100 14.61 14.59 16.66
N THR A 101 13.62 15.46 16.59
CA THR A 101 12.71 15.68 17.72
C THR A 101 11.60 14.62 17.74
N LEU A 102 10.94 14.44 18.89
CA LEU A 102 9.75 13.57 18.96
C LEU A 102 8.65 14.03 18.00
N ALA A 103 8.48 15.35 17.82
CA ALA A 103 7.50 15.89 16.87
C ALA A 103 7.86 15.57 15.41
N ASP A 104 9.14 15.58 15.05
CA ASP A 104 9.57 15.16 13.71
C ASP A 104 9.32 13.67 13.49
N ARG A 105 9.64 12.84 14.49
CA ARG A 105 9.36 11.40 14.46
C ARG A 105 7.88 11.13 14.24
N ASP A 106 7.01 11.77 15.01
CA ASP A 106 5.55 11.63 14.88
C ASP A 106 5.09 12.09 13.50
N LYS A 107 5.65 13.19 12.99
CA LYS A 107 5.32 13.70 11.65
C LYS A 107 5.74 12.73 10.54
N ILE A 108 6.92 12.11 10.64
CA ILE A 108 7.36 11.06 9.71
C ILE A 108 6.35 9.91 9.72
N LYS A 109 6.01 9.38 10.90
CA LYS A 109 5.07 8.26 11.03
C LYS A 109 3.71 8.59 10.42
N VAL A 110 3.19 9.80 10.65
CA VAL A 110 1.91 10.23 10.09
C VAL A 110 1.96 10.27 8.56
N GLU A 111 3.00 10.87 7.98
CA GLU A 111 3.10 11.00 6.52
C GLU A 111 3.40 9.66 5.84
N LEU A 112 4.24 8.83 6.45
CA LEU A 112 4.54 7.49 5.98
C LEU A 112 3.29 6.59 6.03
N SER A 113 2.53 6.62 7.13
CA SER A 113 1.25 5.90 7.26
C SER A 113 0.24 6.34 6.20
N LYS A 114 0.09 7.65 5.95
CA LYS A 114 -0.78 8.16 4.87
C LYS A 114 -0.34 7.65 3.51
N PHE A 115 0.96 7.64 3.24
CA PHE A 115 1.51 7.15 1.99
C PHE A 115 1.28 5.65 1.81
N THR A 116 1.54 4.84 2.85
CA THR A 116 1.24 3.40 2.85
C THR A 116 -0.23 3.14 2.54
N ARG A 117 -1.15 3.83 3.21
CA ARG A 117 -2.60 3.68 2.94
C ARG A 117 -2.98 4.06 1.52
N LYS A 118 -2.37 5.11 0.97
CA LYS A 118 -2.59 5.49 -0.43
C LYS A 118 -2.18 4.33 -1.35
N LEU A 119 -1.01 3.74 -1.14
CA LEU A 119 -0.56 2.57 -1.92
C LEU A 119 -1.48 1.37 -1.75
N MET A 120 -1.93 1.07 -0.54
CA MET A 120 -2.89 -0.02 -0.29
C MET A 120 -4.19 0.18 -1.07
N LEU A 121 -4.67 1.41 -1.20
CA LEU A 121 -5.85 1.72 -2.03
C LEU A 121 -5.57 1.53 -3.52
N GLU A 122 -4.42 2.00 -4.02
CA GLU A 122 -4.00 1.79 -5.41
C GLU A 122 -3.84 0.30 -5.74
N VAL A 123 -3.27 -0.48 -4.81
CA VAL A 123 -3.17 -1.95 -4.90
C VAL A 123 -4.55 -2.59 -4.99
N ARG A 124 -5.51 -2.17 -4.17
CA ARG A 124 -6.89 -2.70 -4.23
C ARG A 124 -7.56 -2.41 -5.57
N GLU A 125 -7.32 -1.24 -6.15
CA GLU A 125 -7.82 -0.93 -7.50
C GLU A 125 -7.15 -1.79 -8.58
N LYS A 126 -5.85 -2.09 -8.42
CA LYS A 126 -5.07 -2.94 -9.34
C LYS A 126 -5.37 -4.44 -9.18
N SER A 127 -5.67 -4.92 -7.97
CA SER A 127 -5.97 -6.35 -7.73
C SER A 127 -7.36 -6.75 -8.21
N VAL A 128 -8.33 -5.82 -8.21
CA VAL A 128 -9.66 -6.04 -8.83
C VAL A 128 -9.56 -6.22 -10.36
N CYS A 129 -8.45 -5.79 -10.96
CA CYS A 129 -8.16 -5.91 -12.37
C CYS A 129 -7.45 -7.23 -12.76
N GLN A 130 -7.10 -8.11 -11.82
CA GLN A 130 -6.37 -9.37 -12.11
C GLN A 130 -7.23 -10.58 -12.48
#